data_AF-A0A257SGI1-F1
#
_entry.id   AF-A0A257SGI1-F1
#
_cell.length_a   1.000
_cell.length_b   1.000
_cell.length_c   1.000
_cell.angle_alpha   90.00
_cell.angle_beta   90.00
_cell.angle_gamma   90.00
#
_symmetry.space_group_name_H-M   'P 1'
#
loop_
_entity.id
_entity.type
_entity.pdbx_description
1 polymer ?
#
loop_
_entity_poly.entity_id
_entity_poly.type
_entity_poly.pdbx_seq_one_letter_code
_entity_poly.pdbx_strand_id
1 'polypeptide(L)'
;DLMTLASIVEKEAKLPEERPVIAAVYMNRLRAGMLLQADPTVQYALPQHEARLLYKDLKVKSPYNTYRHLGLPPGPIASPGTASIVAALYPAHVPYKYFVAAPDGHHEFRVNYKDHEAAVREMRREREALSRADAARNDTTRTRPPTKKRD
;
A
#
# COMPACT_ATOMS: atom_id res chain seq x y z
N ASP A 1 11.76 -16.06 8.23
CA ASP A 1 11.20 -15.83 6.88
C ASP A 1 9.68 -15.79 6.82
N LEU A 2 8.96 -16.87 7.14
CA LEU A 2 7.49 -16.90 7.07
C LEU A 2 6.83 -15.75 7.87
N MET A 3 7.21 -15.58 9.14
CA MET A 3 6.67 -14.50 9.99
C MET A 3 7.01 -13.11 9.46
N THR A 4 8.17 -12.96 8.82
CA THR A 4 8.58 -11.69 8.20
C THR A 4 7.65 -11.34 7.05
N LEU A 5 7.43 -12.28 6.11
CA LEU A 5 6.50 -12.07 5.00
C LEU A 5 5.07 -11.80 5.50
N ALA A 6 4.59 -12.60 6.47
CA ALA A 6 3.26 -12.41 7.06
C ALA A 6 3.09 -11.02 7.69
N SER A 7 4.13 -10.50 8.38
CA SER A 7 4.09 -9.17 8.97
C SER A 7 4.04 -8.03 7.94
N ILE A 8 4.63 -8.23 6.75
CA ILE A 8 4.55 -7.27 5.65
C ILE A 8 3.13 -7.31 5.06
N VAL A 9 2.60 -8.51 4.78
CA VAL A 9 1.23 -8.71 4.26
C VAL A 9 0.20 -8.11 5.21
N GLU A 10 0.36 -8.28 6.53
CA GLU A 10 -0.51 -7.70 7.56
C GLU A 10 -0.62 -6.18 7.44
N LYS A 11 0.49 -5.50 7.16
CA LYS A 11 0.54 -4.04 7.07
C LYS A 11 0.11 -3.49 5.71
N GLU A 12 0.15 -4.32 4.68
CA GLU A 12 -0.22 -3.92 3.31
C GLU A 12 -1.71 -4.08 3.04
N ALA A 13 -2.29 -5.19 3.50
CA ALA A 13 -3.64 -5.59 3.15
C ALA A 13 -4.69 -4.74 3.88
N LYS A 14 -5.45 -3.95 3.11
CA LYS A 14 -6.65 -3.28 3.61
C LYS A 14 -7.87 -4.19 3.54
N LEU A 15 -8.02 -4.92 2.45
CA LEU A 15 -9.12 -5.86 2.24
C LEU A 15 -8.69 -7.29 2.55
N PRO A 16 -9.50 -8.09 3.27
CA PRO A 16 -9.13 -9.45 3.63
C PRO A 16 -8.80 -10.39 2.47
N GLU A 17 -9.58 -10.30 1.41
CA GLU A 17 -9.47 -11.07 0.18
C GLU A 17 -8.17 -10.81 -0.60
N GLU A 18 -7.50 -9.69 -0.37
CA GLU A 18 -6.27 -9.32 -1.07
C GLU A 18 -5.02 -9.96 -0.45
N ARG A 19 -5.08 -10.41 0.81
CA ARG A 19 -3.92 -10.95 1.53
C ARG A 19 -3.18 -12.05 0.76
N PRO A 20 -3.85 -13.08 0.20
CA PRO A 20 -3.17 -14.14 -0.56
C PRO A 20 -2.54 -13.63 -1.86
N VAL A 21 -3.12 -12.60 -2.49
CA VAL A 21 -2.62 -12.00 -3.74
C VAL A 21 -1.40 -11.13 -3.46
N ILE A 22 -1.44 -10.32 -2.40
CA ILE A 22 -0.29 -9.52 -1.93
C ILE A 22 0.87 -10.44 -1.54
N ALA A 23 0.59 -11.52 -0.80
CA ALA A 23 1.59 -12.53 -0.47
C ALA A 23 2.23 -13.15 -1.74
N ALA A 24 1.41 -13.44 -2.75
CA ALA A 24 1.88 -13.95 -4.04
C ALA A 24 2.80 -12.94 -4.76
N VAL A 25 2.46 -11.64 -4.76
CA VAL A 25 3.30 -10.60 -5.36
C VAL A 25 4.69 -10.58 -4.72
N TYR A 26 4.76 -10.56 -3.39
CA TYR A 26 6.05 -10.55 -2.69
C TYR A 26 6.84 -11.84 -2.91
N MET A 27 6.18 -13.01 -2.90
CA MET A 27 6.84 -14.28 -3.23
C MET A 27 7.36 -14.32 -4.68
N ASN A 28 6.59 -13.80 -5.63
CA ASN A 28 7.01 -13.70 -7.03
C ASN A 28 8.21 -12.77 -7.20
N ARG A 29 8.24 -11.63 -6.48
CA ARG A 29 9.39 -10.72 -6.46
C ARG A 29 10.62 -11.39 -5.87
N LEU A 30 10.50 -12.10 -4.74
CA LEU A 30 11.60 -12.85 -4.11
C LEU A 30 12.20 -13.87 -5.09
N ARG A 31 11.35 -14.69 -5.72
CA ARG A 31 11.78 -15.70 -6.71
C ARG A 31 12.46 -15.09 -7.93
N ALA A 32 12.07 -13.88 -8.32
CA ALA A 32 12.64 -13.15 -9.44
C ALA A 32 13.89 -12.31 -9.06
N GLY A 33 14.35 -12.34 -7.80
CA GLY A 33 15.47 -11.50 -7.35
C GLY A 33 15.17 -10.00 -7.38
N MET A 34 13.90 -9.62 -7.22
CA MET A 34 13.46 -8.23 -7.19
C MET A 34 13.44 -7.67 -5.77
N LEU A 35 13.64 -6.36 -5.63
CA LEU A 35 13.37 -5.63 -4.39
C LEU A 35 11.88 -5.74 -4.03
N LEU A 36 11.56 -5.88 -2.74
CA LEU A 36 10.15 -5.94 -2.32
C LEU A 36 9.48 -4.58 -2.41
N GLN A 37 10.20 -3.49 -2.14
CA GLN A 37 9.68 -2.12 -2.19
C GLN A 37 8.36 -1.97 -1.42
N ALA A 38 8.33 -2.51 -0.21
CA ALA A 38 7.16 -2.50 0.66
C ALA A 38 7.22 -1.28 1.58
N ASP A 39 6.27 -0.35 1.41
CA ASP A 39 6.16 0.88 2.22
C ASP A 39 6.15 0.61 3.73
N PRO A 40 5.42 -0.40 4.26
CA PRO A 40 5.45 -0.73 5.68
C PRO A 40 6.85 -1.00 6.25
N THR A 41 7.78 -1.51 5.44
CA THR A 41 9.15 -1.81 5.88
C THR A 41 9.99 -0.55 6.04
N VAL A 42 9.75 0.46 5.20
CA VAL A 42 10.34 1.80 5.35
C VAL A 42 9.72 2.48 6.56
N GLN A 43 8.40 2.40 6.72
CA GLN A 43 7.71 2.99 7.87
C GLN A 43 8.20 2.42 9.20
N TYR A 44 8.51 1.13 9.26
CA TYR A 44 9.12 0.49 10.43
C TYR A 44 10.55 0.97 10.71
N ALA A 45 11.30 1.34 9.66
CA ALA A 45 12.67 1.83 9.78
C ALA A 45 12.77 3.30 10.19
N LEU A 46 11.67 4.06 10.13
CA LEU A 46 11.65 5.47 10.53
C LEU A 46 11.50 5.62 12.05
N PRO A 47 12.06 6.69 12.65
CA PRO A 47 11.98 6.92 14.10
C PRO A 47 10.57 7.26 14.58
N GLN A 48 9.69 7.74 13.69
CA GLN A 48 8.33 8.14 13.99
C GLN A 48 7.37 7.58 12.95
N HIS A 49 6.13 7.36 13.35
CA HIS A 49 5.09 6.92 12.45
C HIS A 49 4.58 8.08 11.61
N GLU A 50 4.71 7.98 10.29
CA GLU A 50 4.28 9.01 9.35
C GLU A 50 2.93 8.61 8.75
N ALA A 51 2.00 9.56 8.65
CA ALA A 51 0.72 9.30 7.99
C ALA A 51 0.89 9.02 6.48
N ARG A 52 1.99 9.51 5.89
CA ARG A 52 2.34 9.34 4.48
C ARG A 52 3.85 9.33 4.30
N LEU A 53 4.35 8.31 3.60
CA LEU A 53 5.75 8.26 3.19
C LEU A 53 6.01 9.21 2.02
N LEU A 54 7.13 9.91 2.09
CA LEU A 54 7.65 10.80 1.05
C LEU A 54 8.87 10.17 0.38
N TYR A 55 9.22 10.66 -0.82
CA TYR A 55 10.39 10.16 -1.56
C TYR A 55 11.72 10.27 -0.79
N LYS A 56 11.83 11.24 0.14
CA LYS A 56 13.02 11.37 1.00
C LYS A 56 13.12 10.21 2.00
N ASP A 57 12.00 9.67 2.45
CA ASP A 57 11.94 8.64 3.49
C ASP A 57 12.36 7.28 2.93
N LEU A 58 12.07 7.01 1.65
CA LEU A 58 12.53 5.83 0.92
C LEU A 58 14.07 5.69 0.90
N LYS A 59 14.81 6.76 1.19
CA LYS A 59 16.28 6.77 1.24
C LYS A 59 16.85 6.39 2.61
N VAL A 60 16.02 6.14 3.62
CA VAL A 60 16.47 5.76 4.97
C VAL A 60 17.48 4.61 4.92
N LYS A 61 18.59 4.73 5.65
CA LYS A 61 19.62 3.70 5.73
C LYS A 61 19.25 2.75 6.87
N SER A 62 18.66 1.61 6.52
CA SER A 62 18.27 0.58 7.48
C SER A 62 18.23 -0.77 6.76
N PRO A 63 18.62 -1.88 7.41
CA PRO A 63 18.48 -3.21 6.82
C PRO A 63 17.02 -3.60 6.59
N TYR A 64 16.05 -2.91 7.20
CA TYR A 64 14.62 -3.09 6.93
C TYR A 64 14.15 -2.40 5.65
N ASN A 65 14.95 -1.53 5.03
CA ASN A 65 14.53 -0.80 3.84
C ASN A 65 14.57 -1.70 2.60
N THR A 66 13.42 -2.28 2.25
CA THR A 66 13.27 -3.15 1.08
C THR A 66 13.26 -2.42 -0.27
N TYR A 67 13.42 -1.08 -0.28
CA TYR A 67 13.78 -0.33 -1.49
C TYR A 67 15.29 -0.33 -1.76
N ARG A 68 16.11 -0.75 -0.78
CA ARG A 68 17.58 -0.72 -0.87
C ARG A 68 18.23 -2.09 -0.76
N HIS A 69 17.53 -3.06 -0.17
CA HIS A 69 18.05 -4.41 0.07
C HIS A 69 17.15 -5.47 -0.56
N LEU A 70 17.77 -6.42 -1.26
CA LEU A 70 17.09 -7.59 -1.82
C LEU A 70 16.66 -8.54 -0.70
N GLY A 71 15.61 -9.32 -0.98
CA GLY A 71 15.11 -10.32 -0.04
C GLY A 71 14.17 -9.73 1.02
N LEU A 72 13.91 -10.55 2.04
CA LEU A 72 13.14 -10.13 3.21
C LEU A 72 14.02 -9.29 4.15
N PRO A 73 13.43 -8.35 4.92
CA PRO A 73 14.16 -7.67 5.99
C PRO A 73 14.57 -8.66 7.10
N PRO A 74 15.48 -8.26 8.03
CA PRO A 74 16.03 -9.17 9.05
C PRO A 74 15.00 -9.84 9.97
N GLY A 75 13.81 -9.25 10.10
CA GLY A 75 12.76 -9.75 10.99
C GLY A 75 11.40 -9.15 10.64
N PRO A 76 10.34 -9.59 11.34
CA PRO A 76 9.00 -9.06 11.16
C PRO A 76 8.91 -7.59 11.58
N ILE A 77 7.99 -6.85 10.93
CA ILE A 77 7.74 -5.43 11.18
C ILE A 77 6.45 -5.17 11.99
N ALA A 78 5.74 -6.25 12.35
CA ALA A 78 4.48 -6.24 13.06
C ALA A 78 4.21 -7.64 13.65
N SER A 79 3.18 -7.75 14.50
CA SER A 79 2.62 -9.03 14.93
C SER A 79 1.49 -9.45 13.96
N PRO A 80 1.73 -10.35 12.99
CA PRO A 80 0.71 -10.74 12.02
C PRO A 80 -0.38 -11.60 12.64
N GLY A 81 -1.63 -11.39 12.21
CA GLY A 81 -2.74 -12.27 12.56
C GLY A 81 -2.73 -13.57 11.76
N THR A 82 -3.57 -14.52 12.17
CA THR A 82 -3.70 -15.84 11.52
C THR A 82 -3.97 -15.74 10.02
N ALA A 83 -4.82 -14.81 9.58
CA ALA A 83 -5.14 -14.63 8.17
C ALA A 83 -3.91 -14.29 7.32
N SER A 84 -3.02 -13.41 7.82
CA SER A 84 -1.79 -13.01 7.13
C SER A 84 -0.74 -14.11 7.16
N ILE A 85 -0.68 -14.90 8.23
CA ILE A 85 0.18 -16.10 8.31
C ILE A 85 -0.27 -17.14 7.29
N VAL A 86 -1.58 -17.43 7.22
CA VAL A 86 -2.16 -18.37 6.25
C VAL A 86 -1.91 -17.88 4.83
N ALA A 87 -2.10 -16.59 4.54
CA ALA A 87 -1.81 -16.03 3.22
C ALA A 87 -0.33 -16.13 2.84
N ALA A 88 0.59 -15.94 3.78
CA ALA A 88 2.02 -16.11 3.54
C ALA A 88 2.42 -17.58 3.31
N LEU A 89 1.73 -18.52 3.96
CA LEU A 89 1.95 -19.96 3.82
C LEU A 89 1.34 -20.50 2.52
N TYR A 90 0.16 -20.01 2.15
CA TYR A 90 -0.60 -20.41 0.97
C TYR A 90 -0.95 -19.18 0.12
N PRO A 91 0.04 -18.57 -0.55
CA PRO A 91 -0.21 -17.45 -1.44
C PRO A 91 -1.07 -17.85 -2.63
N ALA A 92 -1.80 -16.89 -3.21
CA ALA A 92 -2.58 -17.13 -4.41
C ALA A 92 -1.69 -17.57 -5.58
N HIS A 93 -2.18 -18.47 -6.43
CA HIS A 93 -1.46 -18.90 -7.63
C HIS A 93 -1.68 -17.93 -8.78
N VAL A 94 -1.00 -16.79 -8.74
CA VAL A 94 -1.13 -15.68 -9.70
C VAL A 94 0.23 -15.13 -10.12
N PRO A 95 0.37 -14.59 -11.35
CA PRO A 95 1.65 -14.14 -11.89
C PRO A 95 2.02 -12.69 -11.52
N TYR A 96 1.23 -12.03 -10.68
CA TYR A 96 1.40 -10.61 -10.39
C TYR A 96 2.73 -10.31 -9.70
N LYS A 97 3.33 -9.17 -10.07
CA LYS A 97 4.58 -8.65 -9.51
C LYS A 97 4.45 -7.20 -9.06
N TYR A 98 3.32 -6.57 -9.31
CA TYR A 98 3.09 -5.16 -8.99
C TYR A 98 1.65 -5.01 -8.51
N PHE A 99 1.44 -4.07 -7.60
CA PHE A 99 0.12 -3.59 -7.25
C PHE A 99 0.15 -2.10 -6.92
N VAL A 100 -0.99 -1.43 -7.07
CA VAL A 100 -1.17 -0.03 -6.69
C VAL A 100 -2.52 0.13 -6.00
N ALA A 101 -2.55 0.92 -4.92
CA ALA A 101 -3.79 1.18 -4.20
C ALA A 101 -4.69 2.15 -4.96
N ALA A 102 -5.94 1.76 -5.16
CA ALA A 102 -7.01 2.59 -5.68
C ALA A 102 -7.55 3.59 -4.64
N PRO A 103 -8.29 4.64 -5.04
CA PRO A 103 -8.84 5.63 -4.11
C PRO A 103 -9.84 5.08 -3.10
N ASP A 104 -10.61 4.06 -3.50
CA ASP A 104 -11.62 3.38 -2.67
C ASP A 104 -11.02 2.36 -1.69
N GLY A 105 -9.72 2.09 -1.79
CA GLY A 105 -8.95 1.28 -0.86
C GLY A 105 -8.62 -0.14 -1.32
N HIS A 106 -9.10 -0.60 -2.48
CA HIS A 106 -8.64 -1.86 -3.07
C HIS A 106 -7.28 -1.69 -3.78
N HIS A 107 -6.70 -2.79 -4.24
CA HIS A 107 -5.46 -2.82 -5.00
C HIS A 107 -5.67 -3.35 -6.42
N GLU A 108 -5.09 -2.65 -7.39
CA GLU A 108 -4.98 -3.16 -8.75
C GLU A 108 -3.67 -3.90 -8.95
N PHE A 109 -3.75 -5.16 -9.41
CA PHE A 109 -2.59 -6.02 -9.60
C PHE A 109 -2.15 -6.06 -11.07
N ARG A 110 -0.84 -6.11 -11.32
CA ARG A 110 -0.23 -6.17 -12.65
C ARG A 110 0.97 -7.12 -12.70
N VAL A 111 1.21 -7.68 -13.88
CA VAL A 111 2.33 -8.61 -14.13
C VAL A 111 3.59 -7.88 -14.57
N ASN A 112 3.45 -6.88 -15.44
CA ASN A 112 4.58 -6.12 -15.99
C ASN A 112 4.58 -4.67 -15.48
N TYR A 113 5.76 -4.06 -15.54
CA TYR A 113 6.00 -2.73 -15.01
C TYR A 113 5.29 -1.63 -15.82
N LYS A 114 5.20 -1.77 -17.15
CA LYS A 114 4.57 -0.76 -18.02
C LYS A 114 3.08 -0.57 -17.69
N ASP A 115 2.37 -1.68 -17.48
CA ASP A 115 0.96 -1.65 -17.11
C ASP A 115 0.77 -1.14 -15.68
N HIS A 116 1.70 -1.46 -14.78
CA HIS A 116 1.71 -0.88 -13.44
C HIS A 116 1.88 0.64 -13.47
N GLU A 117 2.80 1.18 -14.26
CA GLU A 117 2.95 2.63 -14.41
C GLU A 117 1.70 3.29 -15.00
N ALA A 118 1.01 2.61 -15.92
CA ALA A 118 -0.27 3.09 -16.44
C ALA A 118 -1.33 3.15 -15.33
N ALA A 119 -1.50 2.09 -14.56
CA ALA A 119 -2.41 2.06 -13.42
C ALA A 119 -2.05 3.14 -12.38
N VAL A 120 -0.77 3.34 -12.07
CA VAL A 120 -0.32 4.41 -11.15
C VAL A 120 -0.76 5.80 -11.65
N ARG A 121 -0.64 6.08 -12.96
CA ARG A 121 -1.08 7.36 -13.53
C ARG A 121 -2.60 7.53 -13.44
N GLU A 122 -3.34 6.46 -13.70
CA GLU A 122 -4.81 6.43 -13.62
C GLU A 122 -5.29 6.70 -12.18
N MET A 123 -4.81 5.90 -11.23
CA MET A 123 -5.15 6.06 -9.80
C MET A 123 -4.79 7.45 -9.26
N ARG A 124 -3.69 8.06 -9.72
CA ARG A 124 -3.34 9.44 -9.36
C ARG A 124 -4.37 10.45 -9.88
N ARG A 125 -4.77 10.33 -11.15
CA ARG A 125 -5.80 11.21 -11.76
C ARG A 125 -7.14 11.10 -11.04
N GLU A 126 -7.54 9.89 -10.67
CA GLU A 126 -8.78 9.65 -9.93
C GLU A 126 -8.75 10.26 -8.52
N ARG A 127 -7.66 10.07 -7.77
CA ARG A 127 -7.49 10.70 -6.44
C ARG A 127 -7.57 12.21 -6.51
N GLU A 128 -6.93 12.80 -7.52
CA GLU A 128 -6.99 14.25 -7.74
C GLU A 128 -8.41 14.72 -8.09
N ALA A 129 -9.12 13.97 -8.93
CA ALA A 129 -10.50 14.29 -9.30
C ALA A 129 -11.45 14.22 -8.08
N LEU A 130 -11.34 13.18 -7.26
CA LEU A 130 -12.10 13.01 -6.02
C LEU A 130 -11.79 14.14 -5.04
N SER A 131 -10.51 14.45 -4.82
CA SER A 131 -10.09 15.54 -3.93
C SER A 131 -10.63 16.90 -4.40
N ARG A 132 -10.65 17.17 -5.71
CA ARG A 132 -11.26 18.39 -6.27
C ARG A 132 -12.78 18.42 -6.07
N ALA A 133 -13.46 17.29 -6.27
CA ALA A 133 -14.91 17.20 -6.07
C ALA A 133 -15.30 17.44 -4.60
N ASP A 134 -14.53 16.88 -3.66
CA ASP A 134 -14.76 17.07 -2.22
C ASP A 134 -14.52 18.53 -1.80
N ALA A 135 -13.49 19.17 -2.34
CA ALA A 135 -13.25 20.60 -2.11
C ALA A 135 -14.42 21.47 -2.60
N ALA A 136 -14.97 21.18 -3.79
CA ALA A 136 -16.11 21.91 -4.34
C ALA A 136 -17.42 21.72 -3.55
N ARG A 137 -17.66 20.51 -3.00
CA ARG A 137 -18.81 20.22 -2.12
C ARG A 137 -18.71 20.96 -0.78
N ASN A 138 -17.51 21.07 -0.23
CA ASN A 138 -17.28 21.75 1.04
C ASN A 138 -17.39 23.28 0.92
N ASP A 139 -17.11 23.84 -0.27
CA ASP A 139 -17.28 25.28 -0.54
C ASP A 139 -18.77 25.69 -0.69
N THR A 140 -19.57 24.85 -1.35
CA THR A 140 -21.02 25.08 -1.53
C THR A 140 -21.84 24.95 -0.24
N THR A 141 -21.37 24.16 0.73
CA THR A 141 -22.03 24.05 2.05
C THR A 141 -21.70 25.23 2.99
N ARG A 142 -20.56 25.92 2.77
CA ARG A 142 -20.15 27.11 3.55
C ARG A 142 -20.82 28.41 3.12
N THR A 143 -21.44 28.44 1.94
CA THR A 143 -22.05 29.64 1.34
C THR A 143 -23.58 29.72 1.48
N ARG A 144 -24.24 28.80 2.22
CA ARG A 144 -25.68 28.94 2.53
C ARG A 144 -25.89 30.08 3.54
N PRO A 145 -26.61 31.15 3.18
CA PRO A 145 -26.91 32.22 4.13
C PRO A 145 -27.81 31.68 5.26
N PRO A 146 -27.67 32.19 6.50
CA PRO A 146 -28.51 31.76 7.60
C PRO A 146 -29.98 32.04 7.25
N THR A 147 -30.80 30.99 7.26
CA THR A 147 -32.25 31.11 7.12
C THR A 147 -32.77 31.99 8.25
N LYS A 148 -33.24 33.20 7.92
CA LYS A 148 -33.99 34.08 8.83
C LYS A 148 -35.11 33.24 9.47
N LYS A 149 -34.99 32.95 10.77
CA LYS A 149 -36.14 32.55 11.58
C LYS A 149 -37.16 33.68 11.46
N ARG A 150 -38.34 33.37 10.92
CA ARG A 150 -39.51 34.23 11.07
C ARG A 150 -40.08 33.98 12.47
N ASP A 151 -40.51 35.06 13.07
CA ASP A 151 -40.94 35.23 14.48
C ASP A 151 -42.07 34.28 14.90
#